data_AF-A0A9J6FZ28-F1
#
_entry.id   AF-A0A9J6FZ28-F1
#
_cell.length_a   1.000
_cell.length_b   1.000
_cell.length_c   1.000
_cell.angle_alpha   90.00
_cell.angle_beta   90.00
_cell.angle_gamma   90.00
#
_symmetry.space_group_name_H-M   'P 1'
#
loop_
_entity.id
_entity.type
_entity.pdbx_description
1 polymer ?
#
loop_
_entity_poly.entity_id
_entity_poly.type
_entity_poly.pdbx_seq_one_letter_code
_entity_poly.pdbx_strand_id
1 'polypeptide(L)'
;MDPDYISKLPKILDETDTVTLLNYVGYRLVVHVSPLLAKVASPLLRLSHDHYLEFVPQRLQACMHMLERVYKHGMRFFGRMTFSRSNSTLLLKHYDYSMASLEMQLKSSITDRLLSSSSWLDRSAIGVAVDKLENMRLIFLGSADDINTIASYYNFNAQPLDPSHLVESFREIQSGTMNVYWETKPPKDDLDARYDHTALSPGHEYFFGRNVLFYPALKHCLLERHHEKHRPCPVPARLRRSLPRHVCRCGQARLLGGPQPRSHDLVEQRRDEQVLTVGTLLSGPVLRRDTRIDR
;
A
#
# COMPACT_ATOMS: atom_id res chain seq x y z
N MET A 1 -13.38 -5.53 -21.92
CA MET A 1 -12.79 -6.70 -22.61
C MET A 1 -12.61 -6.34 -24.07
N ASP A 2 -11.46 -6.68 -24.65
CA ASP A 2 -11.17 -6.46 -26.07
C ASP A 2 -11.90 -7.52 -26.92
N PRO A 3 -12.90 -7.13 -27.74
CA PRO A 3 -13.68 -8.07 -28.55
C PRO A 3 -12.81 -8.81 -29.58
N ASP A 4 -11.77 -8.17 -30.11
CA ASP A 4 -10.87 -8.78 -31.09
C ASP A 4 -10.07 -9.91 -30.46
N TYR A 5 -9.62 -9.71 -29.22
CA TYR A 5 -8.94 -10.75 -28.45
C TYR A 5 -9.83 -11.99 -28.25
N ILE A 6 -11.07 -11.78 -27.81
CA ILE A 6 -12.02 -12.88 -27.55
C ILE A 6 -12.37 -13.63 -28.83
N SER A 7 -12.52 -12.93 -29.96
CA SER A 7 -12.83 -13.56 -31.25
C SER A 7 -11.71 -14.45 -31.80
N LYS A 8 -10.44 -14.13 -31.49
CA LYS A 8 -9.26 -14.88 -31.94
C LYS A 8 -8.94 -16.07 -31.03
N LEU A 9 -9.43 -16.08 -29.79
CA LEU A 9 -9.11 -17.10 -28.80
C LEU A 9 -9.52 -18.52 -29.24
N PRO A 10 -10.74 -18.78 -29.76
CA PRO A 10 -11.12 -20.13 -30.23
C PRO A 10 -10.18 -20.64 -31.32
N LYS A 11 -9.83 -19.78 -32.28
CA LYS A 11 -8.91 -20.14 -33.35
C LYS A 11 -7.55 -20.58 -32.83
N ILE A 12 -7.00 -19.84 -31.85
CA ILE A 12 -5.72 -20.21 -31.22
C ILE A 12 -5.84 -21.54 -30.48
N LEU A 13 -6.96 -21.78 -29.78
CA LEU A 13 -7.19 -23.02 -29.05
C LEU A 13 -7.35 -24.23 -30.00
N ASP A 14 -7.95 -24.04 -31.17
CA ASP A 14 -8.13 -25.09 -32.18
C ASP A 14 -6.83 -25.40 -32.95
N GLU A 15 -6.00 -24.38 -33.20
CA GLU A 15 -4.73 -24.52 -33.94
C GLU A 15 -3.55 -24.98 -33.08
N THR A 16 -3.67 -24.90 -31.75
CA THR A 16 -2.58 -25.25 -30.82
C THR A 16 -2.82 -26.65 -30.25
N ASP A 17 -1.79 -27.48 -30.25
CA ASP A 17 -1.88 -28.81 -29.65
C ASP A 17 -2.10 -28.74 -28.12
N THR A 18 -2.85 -29.72 -27.59
CA THR A 18 -3.19 -29.79 -26.16
C THR A 18 -1.95 -29.83 -25.27
N VAL A 19 -0.86 -30.47 -25.72
CA VAL A 19 0.38 -30.59 -24.93
C VAL A 19 1.03 -29.22 -24.77
N THR A 20 1.11 -28.43 -25.83
CA THR A 20 1.61 -27.06 -25.80
C THR A 20 0.76 -26.17 -24.89
N LEU A 21 -0.58 -26.29 -24.96
CA LEU A 21 -1.47 -25.54 -24.07
C LEU A 21 -1.24 -25.90 -22.59
N LEU A 22 -1.16 -27.19 -22.27
CA LEU A 22 -0.90 -27.65 -20.89
C LEU A 22 0.48 -27.25 -20.41
N ASN A 23 1.51 -27.31 -21.26
CA ASN A 23 2.85 -26.84 -20.94
C ASN A 23 2.86 -25.34 -20.66
N TYR A 24 2.14 -24.55 -21.46
CA TYR A 24 2.00 -23.12 -21.23
C TYR A 24 1.32 -22.82 -19.89
N VAL A 25 0.19 -23.48 -19.61
CA VAL A 25 -0.53 -23.32 -18.34
C VAL A 25 0.36 -23.72 -17.16
N GLY A 26 1.02 -24.88 -17.24
CA GLY A 26 1.95 -25.35 -16.22
C GLY A 26 3.10 -24.37 -15.98
N TYR A 27 3.73 -23.86 -17.04
CA TYR A 27 4.76 -22.83 -16.95
C TYR A 27 4.25 -21.56 -16.27
N ARG A 28 3.08 -21.05 -16.68
CA ARG A 28 2.47 -19.85 -16.08
C ARG A 28 2.17 -20.05 -14.59
N LEU A 29 1.69 -21.23 -14.20
CA LEU A 29 1.44 -21.57 -12.80
C LEU A 29 2.74 -21.59 -11.99
N VAL A 30 3.79 -22.26 -12.48
CA VAL A 30 5.08 -22.34 -11.79
C VAL A 30 5.71 -20.95 -11.66
N VAL A 31 5.66 -20.11 -12.70
CA VAL A 31 6.11 -18.71 -12.63
C VAL A 31 5.31 -17.94 -11.58
N HIS A 32 3.99 -18.11 -11.54
CA HIS A 32 3.11 -17.42 -10.61
C HIS A 32 3.43 -17.76 -9.14
N VAL A 33 3.66 -19.04 -8.82
CA VAL A 33 3.96 -19.49 -7.45
C VAL A 33 5.45 -19.49 -7.11
N SER A 34 6.32 -19.19 -8.07
CA SER A 34 7.78 -19.15 -7.88
C SER A 34 8.28 -18.37 -6.65
N PRO A 35 7.63 -17.29 -6.16
CA PRO A 35 8.08 -16.61 -4.93
C PRO A 35 8.03 -17.52 -3.68
N LEU A 36 7.06 -18.45 -3.66
CA LEU A 36 6.81 -19.40 -2.57
C LEU A 36 7.72 -20.62 -2.62
N LEU A 37 8.27 -20.92 -3.80
CA LEU A 37 9.06 -22.13 -4.02
C LEU A 37 10.48 -22.03 -3.44
N ALA A 38 11.17 -23.16 -3.33
CA ALA A 38 12.56 -23.22 -2.91
C ALA A 38 13.49 -22.40 -3.83
N LYS A 39 14.73 -22.15 -3.38
CA LYS A 39 15.73 -21.35 -4.12
C LYS A 39 16.00 -21.88 -5.54
N VAL A 40 15.70 -23.14 -5.83
CA VAL A 40 15.81 -23.72 -7.18
C VAL A 40 14.93 -22.98 -8.20
N ALA A 41 13.81 -22.39 -7.78
CA ALA A 41 12.92 -21.60 -8.64
C ALA A 41 13.38 -20.15 -8.85
N SER A 42 14.53 -19.74 -8.29
CA SER A 42 15.04 -18.36 -8.40
C SER A 42 15.11 -17.80 -9.82
N PRO A 43 15.46 -18.58 -10.87
CA PRO A 43 15.45 -18.08 -12.24
C PRO A 43 14.09 -17.57 -12.70
N LEU A 44 13.00 -18.14 -12.17
CA LEU A 44 11.62 -17.79 -12.53
C LEU A 44 11.11 -16.53 -11.82
N LEU A 45 11.78 -16.09 -10.75
CA LEU A 45 11.31 -14.96 -9.95
C LEU A 45 11.19 -13.67 -10.79
N ARG A 46 12.07 -13.45 -11.79
CA ARG A 46 12.01 -12.25 -12.66
C ARG A 46 10.75 -12.22 -13.50
N LEU A 47 10.24 -13.40 -13.85
CA LEU A 47 9.08 -13.58 -14.70
C LEU A 47 7.77 -13.50 -13.90
N SER A 48 7.86 -13.54 -12.56
CA SER A 48 6.70 -13.54 -11.69
C SER A 48 6.07 -12.15 -11.53
N HIS A 49 6.77 -11.09 -11.91
CA HIS A 49 6.31 -9.70 -11.83
C HIS A 49 6.84 -8.86 -13.00
N ASP A 50 6.16 -7.74 -13.25
CA ASP A 50 6.64 -6.69 -14.14
C ASP A 50 7.29 -5.56 -13.33
N HIS A 51 7.97 -4.62 -14.01
CA HIS A 51 8.44 -3.35 -13.39
C HIS A 51 9.57 -3.47 -12.36
N TYR A 52 10.53 -4.35 -12.63
CA TYR A 52 11.72 -4.59 -11.80
C TYR A 52 12.43 -3.32 -11.30
N LEU A 53 12.83 -3.34 -10.02
CA LEU A 53 13.63 -2.32 -9.34
C LEU A 53 15.02 -2.89 -9.01
N GLU A 54 16.08 -2.34 -9.59
CA GLU A 54 17.45 -2.90 -9.47
C GLU A 54 17.99 -2.99 -8.04
N PHE A 55 17.57 -2.06 -7.17
CA PHE A 55 18.08 -1.94 -5.79
C PHE A 55 17.30 -2.77 -4.76
N VAL A 56 16.23 -3.46 -5.17
CA VAL A 56 15.43 -4.29 -4.26
C VAL A 56 15.76 -5.77 -4.52
N PRO A 57 15.96 -6.62 -3.51
CA PRO A 57 16.19 -8.04 -3.72
C PRO A 57 15.06 -8.68 -4.54
N GLN A 58 15.41 -9.42 -5.60
CA GLN A 58 14.46 -9.97 -6.56
C GLN A 58 13.38 -10.84 -5.90
N ARG A 59 13.74 -11.65 -4.91
CA ARG A 59 12.78 -12.47 -4.17
C ARG A 59 11.80 -11.63 -3.35
N LEU A 60 12.27 -10.53 -2.75
CA LEU A 60 11.42 -9.62 -2.00
C LEU A 60 10.41 -8.95 -2.95
N GLN A 61 10.87 -8.45 -4.10
CA GLN A 61 9.98 -7.89 -5.13
C GLN A 61 8.92 -8.90 -5.57
N ALA A 62 9.33 -10.12 -5.88
CA ALA A 62 8.45 -11.21 -6.30
C ALA A 62 7.37 -11.52 -5.25
N CYS A 63 7.75 -11.60 -3.97
CA CYS A 63 6.80 -11.77 -2.87
C CYS A 63 5.85 -10.57 -2.72
N MET A 64 6.35 -9.33 -2.86
CA MET A 64 5.51 -8.12 -2.75
C MET A 64 4.47 -8.04 -3.86
N HIS A 65 4.84 -8.34 -5.11
CA HIS A 65 3.89 -8.40 -6.22
C HIS A 65 2.89 -9.55 -6.08
N MET A 66 3.33 -10.68 -5.53
CA MET A 66 2.42 -11.80 -5.24
C MET A 66 1.42 -11.44 -4.14
N LEU A 67 1.86 -10.79 -3.05
CA LEU A 67 0.96 -10.28 -2.01
C LEU A 67 -0.02 -9.26 -2.59
N GLU A 68 0.44 -8.38 -3.48
CA GLU A 68 -0.43 -7.41 -4.14
C GLU A 68 -1.52 -8.03 -5.00
N ARG A 69 -1.30 -9.22 -5.58
CA ARG A 69 -2.35 -9.92 -6.35
C ARG A 69 -3.49 -10.43 -5.48
N VAL A 70 -3.20 -10.73 -4.22
CA VAL A 70 -4.15 -11.33 -3.27
C VAL A 70 -4.75 -10.29 -2.34
N TYR A 71 -3.98 -9.27 -1.98
CA TYR A 71 -4.37 -8.19 -1.07
C TYR A 71 -4.13 -6.83 -1.73
N LYS A 72 -4.81 -6.53 -2.85
CA LYS A 72 -4.59 -5.29 -3.62
C LYS A 72 -4.83 -4.06 -2.75
N HIS A 73 -5.99 -4.00 -2.08
CA HIS A 73 -6.34 -2.90 -1.20
C HIS A 73 -5.46 -2.87 0.05
N GLY A 74 -5.15 -4.02 0.64
CA GLY A 74 -4.22 -4.13 1.76
C GLY A 74 -2.84 -3.56 1.44
N MET A 75 -2.31 -3.81 0.24
CA MET A 75 -1.03 -3.27 -0.21
C MET A 75 -1.08 -1.76 -0.46
N ARG A 76 -2.20 -1.23 -0.96
CA ARG A 76 -2.43 0.23 -1.07
C ARG A 76 -2.44 0.88 0.31
N PHE A 77 -3.16 0.29 1.27
CA PHE A 77 -3.22 0.76 2.65
C PHE A 77 -1.84 0.71 3.33
N PHE A 78 -1.12 -0.40 3.20
CA PHE A 78 0.25 -0.53 3.68
C PHE A 78 1.14 0.56 3.07
N GLY A 79 1.04 0.75 1.75
CA GLY A 79 1.76 1.78 1.04
C GLY A 79 1.50 3.17 1.62
N ARG A 80 0.23 3.51 1.85
CA ARG A 80 -0.19 4.76 2.49
C ARG A 80 0.37 4.93 3.90
N MET A 81 0.41 3.87 4.71
CA MET A 81 1.05 3.90 6.02
C MET A 81 2.55 4.20 5.94
N THR A 82 3.23 3.74 4.88
CA THR A 82 4.66 4.03 4.73
C THR A 82 4.96 5.51 4.53
N PHE A 83 4.02 6.36 4.12
CA PHE A 83 4.24 7.81 4.02
C PHE A 83 4.37 8.52 5.38
N SER A 84 3.97 7.86 6.48
CA SER A 84 4.14 8.41 7.82
C SER A 84 5.51 8.02 8.40
N ARG A 85 6.29 9.02 8.86
CA ARG A 85 7.57 8.82 9.60
C ARG A 85 7.34 8.63 11.11
N SER A 86 6.16 8.95 11.64
CA SER A 86 5.85 9.01 13.08
C SER A 86 4.34 8.87 13.31
N ASN A 87 3.89 7.91 14.13
CA ASN A 87 2.48 7.60 14.45
C ASN A 87 1.50 7.62 13.27
N SER A 88 1.16 6.42 12.78
CA SER A 88 0.39 6.16 11.57
C SER A 88 -0.99 6.85 11.52
N THR A 89 -1.66 7.07 12.65
CA THR A 89 -3.05 7.57 12.68
C THR A 89 -3.21 9.08 12.51
N LEU A 90 -2.35 9.91 13.12
CA LEU A 90 -2.45 11.38 13.01
C LEU A 90 -1.92 11.92 11.67
N LEU A 91 -0.94 11.25 11.07
CA LEU A 91 -0.29 11.68 9.83
C LEU A 91 -0.98 11.20 8.54
N LEU A 92 -1.86 10.19 8.61
CA LEU A 92 -2.80 9.86 7.52
C LEU A 92 -3.56 11.11 7.06
N LYS A 93 -3.99 11.96 8.00
CA LYS A 93 -4.69 13.22 7.73
C LYS A 93 -3.79 14.27 7.06
N HIS A 94 -2.50 14.31 7.38
CA HIS A 94 -1.57 15.28 6.79
C HIS A 94 -1.28 14.99 5.33
N TYR A 95 -1.04 13.71 4.98
CA TYR A 95 -0.85 13.32 3.59
C TYR A 95 -2.10 13.62 2.75
N ASP A 96 -3.28 13.25 3.26
CA ASP A 96 -4.55 13.57 2.60
C ASP A 96 -4.74 15.08 2.41
N TYR A 97 -4.41 15.89 3.42
CA TYR A 97 -4.49 17.35 3.32
C TYR A 97 -3.54 17.91 2.26
N SER A 98 -2.28 17.46 2.24
CA SER A 98 -1.31 17.87 1.22
C SER A 98 -1.74 17.48 -0.19
N MET A 99 -2.29 16.27 -0.36
CA MET A 99 -2.80 15.81 -1.65
C MET A 99 -4.06 16.56 -2.07
N ALA A 100 -4.97 16.87 -1.14
CA ALA A 100 -6.16 17.68 -1.42
C ALA A 100 -5.78 19.12 -1.82
N SER A 101 -4.76 19.71 -1.20
CA SER A 101 -4.25 21.02 -1.60
C SER A 101 -3.66 20.99 -3.02
N LEU A 102 -2.91 19.95 -3.35
CA LEU A 102 -2.36 19.75 -4.70
C LEU A 102 -3.47 19.55 -5.74
N GLU A 103 -4.49 18.75 -5.41
CA GLU A 103 -5.68 18.58 -6.25
C GLU A 103 -6.35 19.93 -6.55
N MET A 104 -6.58 20.75 -5.53
CA MET A 104 -7.22 22.05 -5.68
C MET A 104 -6.39 22.98 -6.57
N GLN A 105 -5.07 23.07 -6.33
CA GLN A 105 -4.17 23.90 -7.15
C GLN A 105 -4.11 23.42 -8.61
N LEU A 106 -4.07 22.10 -8.83
CA LEU A 106 -4.04 21.53 -10.17
C LEU A 106 -5.33 21.83 -10.94
N LYS A 107 -6.49 21.61 -10.30
CA LYS A 107 -7.80 21.92 -10.90
C LYS A 107 -7.93 23.40 -11.25
N SER A 108 -7.55 24.29 -10.33
CA SER A 108 -7.56 25.74 -10.57
C SER A 108 -6.65 26.09 -11.76
N SER A 109 -5.42 25.60 -11.78
CA SER A 109 -4.47 25.90 -12.85
C SER A 109 -4.94 25.43 -14.22
N ILE A 110 -5.55 24.23 -14.31
CA ILE A 110 -6.10 23.71 -15.57
C ILE A 110 -7.34 24.53 -15.98
N THR A 111 -8.20 24.87 -15.03
CA THR A 111 -9.40 25.69 -15.26
C THR A 111 -9.02 27.06 -15.81
N ASP A 112 -8.05 27.74 -15.18
CA ASP A 112 -7.55 29.03 -15.63
C ASP A 112 -6.99 28.96 -17.05
N ARG A 113 -6.26 27.90 -17.39
CA ARG A 113 -5.78 27.66 -18.76
C ARG A 113 -6.91 27.43 -19.75
N LEU A 114 -7.92 26.64 -19.39
CA LEU A 114 -9.07 26.41 -20.25
C LEU A 114 -9.80 27.71 -20.57
N LEU A 115 -10.03 28.55 -19.56
CA LEU A 115 -10.73 29.83 -19.68
C LEU A 115 -9.92 30.88 -20.46
N SER A 116 -8.60 30.91 -20.29
CA SER A 116 -7.74 31.98 -20.84
C SER A 116 -7.11 31.66 -22.21
N SER A 117 -6.90 30.38 -22.55
CA SER A 117 -6.01 30.01 -23.66
C SER A 117 -6.60 29.06 -24.70
N SER A 118 -7.84 28.60 -24.51
CA SER A 118 -8.46 27.61 -25.41
C SER A 118 -9.27 28.28 -26.51
N SER A 119 -8.60 28.79 -27.55
CA SER A 119 -9.24 29.41 -28.72
C SER A 119 -9.95 28.44 -29.66
N TRP A 120 -9.70 27.13 -29.50
CA TRP A 120 -10.27 26.06 -30.33
C TRP A 120 -11.53 25.42 -29.72
N LEU A 121 -11.95 25.87 -28.54
CA LEU A 121 -13.15 25.37 -27.84
C LEU A 121 -14.23 26.46 -27.79
N ASP A 122 -15.47 26.07 -28.06
CA ASP A 122 -16.62 26.94 -27.85
C ASP A 122 -16.91 27.14 -26.36
N ARG A 123 -17.56 28.27 -26.01
CA ARG A 123 -17.88 28.60 -24.61
C ARG A 123 -18.71 27.53 -23.89
N SER A 124 -19.62 26.87 -24.62
CA SER A 124 -20.41 25.76 -24.07
C SER A 124 -19.54 24.56 -23.72
N ALA A 125 -18.60 24.20 -24.60
CA ALA A 125 -17.64 23.11 -24.37
C ALA A 125 -16.69 23.43 -23.21
N ILE A 126 -16.26 24.69 -23.09
CA ILE A 126 -15.48 25.16 -21.94
C ILE A 126 -16.29 24.99 -20.65
N GLY A 127 -17.57 25.39 -20.62
CA GLY A 127 -18.44 25.22 -19.46
C GLY A 127 -18.54 23.75 -19.00
N VAL A 128 -18.74 22.82 -19.94
CA VAL A 128 -18.79 21.37 -19.64
C VAL A 128 -17.43 20.85 -19.14
N ALA A 129 -16.32 21.33 -19.71
CA ALA A 129 -14.98 20.93 -19.29
C ALA A 129 -14.65 21.40 -17.87
N VAL A 130 -15.03 22.64 -17.53
CA VAL A 130 -14.85 23.21 -16.19
C VAL A 130 -15.66 22.42 -15.17
N ASP A 131 -16.96 22.21 -15.43
CA ASP A 131 -17.83 21.41 -14.55
C ASP A 131 -17.27 19.99 -14.34
N LYS A 132 -16.77 19.37 -15.42
CA LYS A 132 -16.11 18.07 -15.33
C LYS A 132 -14.84 18.10 -14.48
N LEU A 133 -14.00 19.12 -14.59
CA LEU A 133 -12.77 19.25 -13.79
C LEU A 133 -13.06 19.53 -12.32
N GLU A 134 -14.01 20.41 -12.02
CA GLU A 134 -14.41 20.74 -10.65
C GLU A 134 -14.92 19.49 -9.92
N ASN A 135 -15.78 18.72 -10.59
CA ASN A 135 -16.36 17.48 -10.07
C ASN A 135 -15.44 16.26 -10.15
N MET A 136 -14.27 16.36 -10.78
CA MET A 136 -13.35 15.22 -10.92
C MET A 136 -12.74 14.87 -9.57
N ARG A 137 -12.79 13.61 -9.14
CA ARG A 137 -12.15 13.19 -7.88
C ARG A 137 -10.74 12.70 -8.12
N LEU A 138 -9.74 13.26 -7.44
CA LEU A 138 -8.39 12.68 -7.41
C LEU A 138 -8.27 11.68 -6.26
N ILE A 139 -7.83 10.46 -6.59
CA ILE A 139 -7.64 9.40 -5.61
C ILE A 139 -6.19 8.94 -5.64
N PHE A 140 -5.47 9.23 -4.56
CA PHE A 140 -4.09 8.79 -4.36
C PHE A 140 -4.06 7.47 -3.60
N LEU A 141 -3.36 6.47 -4.15
CA LEU A 141 -3.22 5.11 -3.62
C LEU A 141 -4.52 4.29 -3.47
N GLY A 142 -5.68 4.92 -3.29
CA GLY A 142 -6.98 4.24 -3.29
C GLY A 142 -7.33 3.53 -1.99
N SER A 143 -6.76 3.97 -0.86
CA SER A 143 -6.92 3.36 0.47
C SER A 143 -7.27 4.40 1.55
N ALA A 144 -8.27 5.24 1.29
CA ALA A 144 -8.76 6.23 2.25
C ALA A 144 -9.73 5.64 3.29
N ASP A 145 -10.14 4.38 3.08
CA ASP A 145 -11.04 3.66 3.97
C ASP A 145 -10.42 3.49 5.37
N ASP A 146 -11.27 3.45 6.40
CA ASP A 146 -10.83 3.27 7.78
C ASP A 146 -10.35 1.83 8.02
N ILE A 147 -9.51 1.66 9.05
CA ILE A 147 -8.93 0.35 9.37
C ILE A 147 -9.99 -0.71 9.72
N ASN A 148 -11.14 -0.33 10.25
CA ASN A 148 -12.20 -1.27 10.61
C ASN A 148 -12.95 -1.77 9.37
N THR A 149 -13.16 -0.90 8.38
CA THR A 149 -13.69 -1.29 7.05
C THR A 149 -12.75 -2.29 6.37
N ILE A 150 -11.44 -2.03 6.38
CA ILE A 150 -10.44 -2.94 5.82
C ILE A 150 -10.41 -4.26 6.60
N ALA A 151 -10.49 -4.18 7.93
CA ALA A 151 -10.53 -5.33 8.82
C ALA A 151 -11.73 -6.24 8.57
N SER A 152 -12.89 -5.64 8.40
CA SER A 152 -14.13 -6.33 8.10
C SER A 152 -14.08 -6.97 6.72
N TYR A 153 -13.50 -6.27 5.73
CA TYR A 153 -13.42 -6.75 4.35
C TYR A 153 -12.53 -7.99 4.23
N TYR A 154 -11.31 -7.93 4.77
CA TYR A 154 -10.40 -9.08 4.70
C TYR A 154 -10.65 -10.12 5.78
N ASN A 155 -11.53 -9.82 6.75
CA ASN A 155 -11.71 -10.59 7.97
C ASN A 155 -10.35 -10.90 8.62
N PHE A 156 -9.76 -9.99 9.41
CA PHE A 156 -8.43 -10.21 10.04
C PHE A 156 -8.30 -11.52 10.87
N ASN A 157 -9.41 -12.20 11.16
CA ASN A 157 -9.42 -13.53 11.78
C ASN A 157 -9.26 -14.69 10.77
N ALA A 158 -9.21 -14.40 9.45
CA ALA A 158 -8.85 -15.34 8.41
C ALA A 158 -7.42 -15.85 8.65
N GLN A 159 -7.18 -17.12 8.34
CA GLN A 159 -5.90 -17.73 8.67
C GLN A 159 -4.74 -16.98 7.99
N PRO A 160 -3.70 -16.58 8.75
CA PRO A 160 -2.51 -16.01 8.15
C PRO A 160 -1.84 -17.05 7.23
N LEU A 161 -1.00 -16.58 6.31
CA LEU A 161 -0.15 -17.47 5.50
C LEU A 161 0.65 -18.39 6.44
N ASP A 162 0.35 -19.69 6.43
CA ASP A 162 1.11 -20.68 7.18
C ASP A 162 2.45 -20.94 6.49
N PRO A 163 3.60 -20.65 7.12
CA PRO A 163 4.90 -20.91 6.53
C PRO A 163 5.14 -22.39 6.20
N SER A 164 4.48 -23.31 6.91
CA SER A 164 4.58 -24.76 6.74
C SER A 164 3.78 -25.25 5.53
N HIS A 165 2.68 -24.56 5.22
CA HIS A 165 1.71 -24.87 4.16
C HIS A 165 1.52 -23.69 3.21
N LEU A 166 2.63 -23.04 2.84
CA LEU A 166 2.59 -21.71 2.21
C LEU A 166 1.85 -21.67 0.87
N VAL A 167 2.00 -22.70 0.04
CA VAL A 167 1.32 -22.81 -1.25
C VAL A 167 -0.18 -23.05 -1.07
N GLU A 168 -0.55 -23.90 -0.12
CA GLU A 168 -1.95 -24.21 0.20
C GLU A 168 -2.65 -22.98 0.77
N SER A 169 -2.04 -22.32 1.77
CA SER A 169 -2.53 -21.06 2.33
C SER A 169 -2.69 -19.98 1.26
N PHE A 170 -1.71 -19.82 0.36
CA PHE A 170 -1.80 -18.86 -0.74
C PHE A 170 -2.98 -19.15 -1.67
N ARG A 171 -3.18 -20.43 -2.04
CA ARG A 171 -4.31 -20.86 -2.87
C ARG A 171 -5.65 -20.59 -2.20
N GLU A 172 -5.77 -20.86 -0.91
CA GLU A 172 -6.99 -20.61 -0.14
C GLU A 172 -7.35 -19.12 -0.12
N ILE A 173 -6.38 -18.25 0.16
CA ILE A 173 -6.62 -16.81 0.16
C ILE A 173 -6.98 -16.31 -1.25
N GLN A 174 -6.28 -16.79 -2.29
CA GLN A 174 -6.60 -16.43 -3.68
C GLN A 174 -8.03 -16.85 -4.05
N SER A 175 -8.44 -18.06 -3.65
CA SER A 175 -9.78 -18.58 -3.90
C SER A 175 -10.84 -17.78 -3.13
N GLY A 176 -10.57 -17.45 -1.86
CA GLY A 176 -11.45 -16.60 -1.04
C GLY A 176 -11.64 -15.21 -1.63
N THR A 177 -10.55 -14.57 -2.06
CA THR A 177 -10.59 -13.24 -2.71
C THR A 177 -11.39 -13.29 -4.02
N MET A 178 -11.21 -14.34 -4.82
CA MET A 178 -11.96 -14.52 -6.06
C MET A 178 -13.46 -14.77 -5.80
N ASN A 179 -13.82 -15.50 -4.75
CA ASN A 179 -15.22 -15.69 -4.39
C ASN A 179 -15.88 -14.37 -3.99
N VAL A 180 -15.20 -13.53 -3.19
CA VAL A 180 -15.68 -12.19 -2.84
C VAL A 180 -15.94 -11.36 -4.10
N TYR A 181 -15.02 -11.39 -5.07
CA TYR A 181 -15.22 -10.69 -6.35
C TYR A 181 -16.48 -11.14 -7.09
N TRP A 182 -16.77 -12.44 -7.13
CA TRP A 182 -17.94 -12.97 -7.82
C TRP A 182 -19.26 -12.70 -7.09
N GLU A 183 -19.23 -12.66 -5.76
CA GLU A 183 -20.40 -12.41 -4.92
C GLU A 183 -20.74 -10.92 -4.81
N THR A 184 -19.74 -10.05 -4.88
CA THR A 184 -19.92 -8.61 -4.68
C THR A 184 -20.57 -7.96 -5.90
N LYS A 185 -21.80 -7.49 -5.74
CA LYS A 185 -22.49 -6.65 -6.74
C LYS A 185 -23.03 -5.39 -6.07
N PRO A 186 -22.65 -4.18 -6.53
CA PRO A 186 -21.75 -3.83 -7.63
C PRO A 186 -20.23 -3.88 -7.29
N PRO A 187 -19.33 -3.97 -8.31
CA PRO A 187 -17.87 -4.05 -8.11
C PRO A 187 -17.22 -2.89 -7.34
N LYS A 188 -17.93 -1.76 -7.17
CA LYS A 188 -17.44 -0.61 -6.39
C LYS A 188 -17.31 -0.92 -4.89
N ASP A 189 -18.04 -1.92 -4.42
CA ASP A 189 -18.07 -2.31 -3.01
C ASP A 189 -16.98 -3.35 -2.70
N ASP A 190 -16.40 -3.97 -3.73
CA ASP A 190 -15.19 -4.80 -3.64
C ASP A 190 -13.95 -3.88 -3.59
N LEU A 191 -13.26 -3.87 -2.45
CA LEU A 191 -12.09 -3.02 -2.20
C LEU A 191 -10.92 -3.31 -3.15
N ASP A 192 -10.77 -4.55 -3.59
CA ASP A 192 -9.69 -5.03 -4.46
C ASP A 192 -9.97 -4.74 -5.94
N ALA A 193 -11.24 -4.77 -6.35
CA ALA A 193 -11.68 -4.52 -7.72
C ALA A 193 -12.00 -3.05 -8.04
N ARG A 194 -11.91 -2.11 -7.06
CA ARG A 194 -12.23 -0.69 -7.30
C ARG A 194 -11.36 -0.02 -8.39
N TYR A 195 -10.11 -0.45 -8.52
CA TYR A 195 -9.13 0.10 -9.46
C TYR A 195 -8.33 -1.03 -10.09
N ASP A 196 -8.12 -0.95 -11.42
CA ASP A 196 -7.40 -1.98 -12.17
C ASP A 196 -5.89 -1.89 -11.88
N HIS A 197 -5.36 -0.67 -11.79
CA HIS A 197 -3.95 -0.47 -11.44
C HIS A 197 -3.65 -0.81 -9.98
N THR A 198 -2.57 -1.54 -9.76
CA THR A 198 -2.10 -1.89 -8.42
C THR A 198 -1.20 -0.81 -7.83
N ALA A 199 -0.91 -0.86 -6.53
CA ALA A 199 -0.09 0.17 -5.86
C ALA A 199 1.36 0.22 -6.41
N LEU A 200 1.91 -0.93 -6.77
CA LEU A 200 3.28 -1.11 -7.29
C LEU A 200 3.37 -0.94 -8.81
N SER A 201 2.25 -0.99 -9.53
CA SER A 201 2.20 -0.74 -10.96
C SER A 201 2.40 0.75 -11.24
N PRO A 202 3.28 1.15 -12.19
CA PRO A 202 3.33 2.52 -12.64
C PRO A 202 2.07 2.86 -13.44
N GLY A 203 1.71 4.14 -13.46
CA GLY A 203 0.64 4.64 -14.30
C GLY A 203 -0.33 5.51 -13.53
N HIS A 204 -1.47 5.76 -14.17
CA HIS A 204 -2.63 6.46 -13.64
C HIS A 204 -3.85 5.93 -14.40
N GLU A 205 -5.02 6.05 -13.79
CA GLU A 205 -6.25 5.53 -14.37
C GLU A 205 -7.37 6.55 -14.26
N TYR A 206 -8.02 6.85 -15.38
CA TYR A 206 -9.18 7.75 -15.38
C TYR A 206 -10.47 6.97 -15.64
N PHE A 207 -11.37 6.97 -14.66
CA PHE A 207 -12.67 6.31 -14.74
C PHE A 207 -13.73 7.31 -15.20
N PHE A 208 -14.00 7.32 -16.51
CA PHE A 208 -14.97 8.24 -17.11
C PHE A 208 -16.34 8.23 -16.40
N GLY A 209 -16.91 7.04 -16.17
CA GLY A 209 -18.25 6.90 -15.56
C GLY A 209 -18.35 7.36 -14.11
N ARG A 210 -17.22 7.52 -13.41
CA ARG A 210 -17.17 8.04 -12.02
C ARG A 210 -16.52 9.42 -11.93
N ASN A 211 -15.98 9.92 -13.04
CA ASN A 211 -15.12 11.10 -13.09
C ASN A 211 -13.99 11.06 -12.04
N VAL A 212 -13.27 9.93 -11.96
CA VAL A 212 -12.20 9.71 -10.97
C VAL A 212 -10.86 9.57 -11.68
N LEU A 213 -9.84 10.31 -11.22
CA LEU A 213 -8.44 10.10 -11.59
C LEU A 213 -7.72 9.39 -10.43
N PHE A 214 -7.35 8.13 -10.65
CA PHE A 214 -6.61 7.30 -9.72
C PHE A 214 -5.10 7.35 -9.99
N TYR A 215 -4.31 7.55 -8.93
CA TYR A 215 -2.86 7.62 -8.99
C TYR A 215 -2.20 6.61 -8.01
N PRO A 216 -1.68 5.47 -8.52
CA PRO A 216 -0.89 4.53 -7.72
C PRO A 216 0.53 5.07 -7.48
N ALA A 217 0.81 5.52 -6.26
CA ALA A 217 2.06 6.22 -5.94
C ALA A 217 3.17 5.35 -5.31
N LEU A 218 2.93 4.08 -4.97
CA LEU A 218 3.84 3.37 -4.05
C LEU A 218 5.24 3.17 -4.62
N LYS A 219 5.35 2.89 -5.93
CA LYS A 219 6.64 2.72 -6.61
C LYS A 219 7.51 3.98 -6.59
N HIS A 220 6.92 5.14 -6.88
CA HIS A 220 7.63 6.43 -6.89
C HIS A 220 8.19 6.75 -5.50
N CYS A 221 7.49 6.34 -4.45
CA CYS A 221 7.85 6.67 -3.08
C CYS A 221 8.91 5.74 -2.50
N LEU A 222 8.94 4.47 -2.94
CA LEU A 222 10.06 3.57 -2.67
C LEU A 222 11.36 4.08 -3.30
N LEU A 223 11.30 4.61 -4.52
CA LEU A 223 12.43 5.23 -5.21
C LEU A 223 12.93 6.47 -4.45
N GLU A 224 12.02 7.37 -4.08
CA GLU A 224 12.37 8.62 -3.40
C GLU A 224 13.01 8.39 -2.01
N ARG A 225 12.48 7.44 -1.22
CA ARG A 225 13.09 7.06 0.06
C ARG A 225 14.48 6.44 -0.07
N HIS A 226 14.72 5.66 -1.12
CA HIS A 226 16.05 5.12 -1.40
C HIS A 226 17.03 6.26 -1.71
N HIS A 227 16.62 7.22 -2.55
CA HIS A 227 17.43 8.40 -2.82
C HIS A 227 17.70 9.24 -1.56
N GLU A 228 16.73 9.40 -0.65
CA GLU A 228 16.91 10.14 0.59
C GLU A 228 17.92 9.47 1.55
N LYS A 229 17.93 8.13 1.65
CA LYS A 229 18.93 7.38 2.44
C LYS A 229 20.35 7.46 1.88
N HIS A 230 20.49 7.70 0.58
CA HIS A 230 21.78 7.78 -0.11
C HIS A 230 22.20 9.21 -0.45
N ARG A 231 21.44 10.24 -0.06
CA ARG A 231 21.92 11.62 -0.13
C ARG A 231 23.01 11.81 0.94
N PRO A 232 24.26 12.14 0.56
CA PRO A 232 25.22 12.60 1.56
C PRO A 232 24.64 13.85 2.22
N CYS A 233 24.62 13.88 3.55
CA CYS A 233 24.25 15.09 4.29
C CYS A 233 25.03 16.28 3.70
N PRO A 234 24.36 17.34 3.22
CA PRO A 234 25.05 18.56 2.88
C PRO A 234 25.52 19.18 4.19
N VAL A 235 26.73 18.80 4.64
CA VAL A 235 27.40 19.52 5.72
C VAL A 235 27.69 20.90 5.17
N PRO A 236 27.12 21.98 5.73
CA PRO A 236 27.45 23.34 5.29
C PRO A 236 28.96 23.51 5.40
N ALA A 237 29.61 23.97 4.31
CA ALA A 237 31.06 24.11 4.24
C ALA A 237 31.67 24.99 5.35
N ARG A 238 30.84 25.77 6.06
CA ARG A 238 31.22 26.60 7.21
C ARG A 238 31.39 25.86 8.55
N LEU A 239 31.06 24.58 8.66
CA LEU A 239 31.22 23.78 9.89
C LEU A 239 32.38 22.76 9.85
N ARG A 240 33.19 22.74 8.78
CA ARG A 240 34.32 21.80 8.63
C ARG A 240 35.59 22.17 9.42
N ARG A 241 35.65 23.30 10.12
CA ARG A 241 36.89 23.79 10.76
C ARG A 241 36.95 23.68 12.30
N SER A 242 35.95 23.14 12.97
CA SER A 242 35.93 23.18 14.45
C SER A 242 35.39 21.94 15.17
N LEU A 243 35.41 20.74 14.55
CA LEU A 243 35.04 19.51 15.26
C LEU A 243 36.15 18.44 15.16
N PRO A 244 36.55 17.82 16.29
CA PRO A 244 37.55 16.75 16.30
C PRO A 244 37.01 15.50 15.59
N ARG A 245 37.91 14.77 14.93
CA ARG A 245 37.66 13.66 13.96
C ARG A 245 36.94 12.41 14.51
N HIS A 246 36.32 12.45 15.69
CA HIS A 246 35.67 11.28 16.30
C HIS A 246 34.23 11.54 16.77
N VAL A 247 33.40 12.22 15.97
CA VAL A 247 31.93 12.12 16.13
C VAL A 247 31.24 12.17 14.76
N CYS A 248 31.29 11.04 14.05
CA CYS A 248 30.32 10.71 13.01
C CYS A 248 29.75 9.32 13.32
N ARG A 249 28.91 9.23 14.35
CA ARG A 249 27.94 8.15 14.51
C ARG A 249 26.56 8.78 14.63
N CYS A 250 25.79 8.70 13.56
CA CYS A 250 24.35 8.88 13.62
C CYS A 250 23.77 7.74 14.46
N GLY A 251 23.43 8.03 15.71
CA GLY A 251 22.77 7.10 16.60
C GLY A 251 22.34 7.82 17.88
N GLN A 252 21.02 7.96 18.04
CA GLN A 252 20.29 8.21 19.30
C GLN A 252 20.93 9.19 20.30
N ALA A 253 20.44 10.43 20.31
CA ALA A 253 20.60 11.30 21.47
C ALA A 253 19.27 11.43 22.21
N ARG A 254 19.15 10.70 23.32
CA ARG A 254 18.26 10.99 24.45
C ARG A 254 18.55 12.40 24.94
N LEU A 255 17.53 13.23 25.08
CA LEU A 255 17.63 14.48 25.83
C LEU A 255 17.44 14.17 27.32
N LEU A 256 18.55 14.20 28.06
CA LEU A 256 18.58 14.45 29.49
C LEU A 256 19.48 15.67 29.72
N GLY A 257 18.98 16.66 30.45
CA GLY A 257 19.75 17.80 30.93
C GLY A 257 18.87 18.94 31.43
N GLY A 258 18.69 19.03 32.76
CA GLY A 258 18.47 20.32 33.44
C GLY A 258 19.81 21.04 33.66
N PRO A 259 19.93 22.01 34.60
CA PRO A 259 18.93 22.85 35.26
C PRO A 259 19.21 24.37 35.07
N GLN A 260 18.26 25.26 35.38
CA GLN A 260 18.56 26.65 35.80
C GLN A 260 17.43 27.26 36.66
N PRO A 261 17.71 28.29 37.48
CA PRO A 261 16.99 28.56 38.74
C PRO A 261 15.92 29.67 38.70
N ARG A 262 14.99 29.57 39.69
CA ARG A 262 14.21 30.56 40.50
C ARG A 262 13.79 31.90 39.83
N SER A 263 12.54 32.39 39.94
CA SER A 263 11.73 32.60 41.16
C SER A 263 10.30 33.14 40.89
N HIS A 264 9.33 32.78 41.76
CA HIS A 264 8.05 33.46 42.18
C HIS A 264 7.00 33.82 41.10
N ASP A 265 5.67 33.65 41.24
CA ASP A 265 4.76 33.16 42.30
C ASP A 265 3.39 32.78 41.70
N LEU A 266 2.73 31.79 42.34
CA LEU A 266 1.28 31.58 42.55
C LEU A 266 0.26 31.66 41.38
N VAL A 267 -0.47 30.57 41.12
CA VAL A 267 -1.84 30.31 41.65
C VAL A 267 -2.31 28.91 41.23
N GLU A 268 -2.94 28.28 42.20
CA GLU A 268 -3.46 26.91 42.32
C GLU A 268 -4.78 26.70 41.56
N GLN A 269 -4.92 25.60 40.79
CA GLN A 269 -6.22 24.95 40.59
C GLN A 269 -6.09 23.48 40.16
N ARG A 270 -6.58 22.58 41.02
CA ARG A 270 -6.75 21.13 40.81
C ARG A 270 -7.90 20.85 39.83
N ARG A 271 -7.77 19.78 39.03
CA ARG A 271 -8.77 18.69 38.85
C ARG A 271 -8.21 17.53 38.01
N ASP A 272 -8.06 16.39 38.70
CA ASP A 272 -8.45 15.01 38.39
C ASP A 272 -8.09 14.33 37.05
N GLU A 273 -7.14 13.40 37.19
CA GLU A 273 -7.16 11.96 36.81
C GLU A 273 -8.01 11.47 35.62
N GLN A 274 -7.36 10.74 34.69
CA GLN A 274 -7.48 9.27 34.61
C GLN A 274 -6.42 8.67 33.66
N VAL A 275 -5.54 7.85 34.22
CA VAL A 275 -4.57 6.99 33.52
C VAL A 275 -5.08 5.55 33.64
N LEU A 276 -5.35 4.91 32.50
CA LEU A 276 -5.72 3.49 32.46
C LEU A 276 -4.52 2.68 31.98
N THR A 277 -3.85 2.06 32.96
CA THR A 277 -2.83 1.03 32.79
C THR A 277 -3.55 -0.31 32.85
N VAL A 278 -3.40 -1.18 31.84
CA VAL A 278 -3.79 -2.60 31.95
C VAL A 278 -2.55 -3.45 31.72
N GLY A 279 -2.07 -4.00 32.83
CA GLY A 279 -1.02 -4.99 32.89
C GLY A 279 -1.55 -6.41 32.76
N THR A 280 -0.67 -7.24 32.24
CA THR A 280 -0.43 -8.68 32.47
C THR A 280 -1.21 -9.31 33.63
N LEU A 281 -1.97 -10.38 33.34
CA LEU A 281 -2.38 -11.38 34.33
C LEU A 281 -2.31 -12.79 33.73
N LEU A 282 -1.23 -13.49 34.08
CA LEU A 282 -1.17 -14.95 34.20
C LEU A 282 -1.51 -15.29 35.66
N SER A 283 -2.45 -16.21 35.89
CA SER A 283 -2.42 -17.31 36.89
C SER A 283 -3.81 -17.73 37.39
N GLY A 284 -4.18 -18.98 37.08
CA GLY A 284 -4.85 -19.98 37.94
C GLY A 284 -6.24 -19.70 38.54
N PRO A 285 -7.09 -20.74 38.58
CA PRO A 285 -7.02 -21.56 39.79
C PRO A 285 -6.94 -23.07 39.57
N VAL A 286 -6.40 -23.68 40.63
CA VAL A 286 -6.21 -25.10 40.91
C VAL A 286 -7.56 -25.78 41.18
N LEU A 287 -7.83 -26.90 40.51
CA LEU A 287 -8.71 -27.95 41.02
C LEU A 287 -8.04 -29.31 40.81
N ARG A 288 -7.54 -29.86 41.91
CA ARG A 288 -7.04 -31.21 42.08
C ARG A 288 -8.22 -32.09 42.52
N ARG A 289 -8.47 -33.20 41.84
CA ARG A 289 -8.64 -34.49 42.53
C ARG A 289 -8.43 -35.67 41.58
N ASP A 290 -7.60 -36.57 42.09
CA ASP A 290 -7.14 -37.84 41.58
C ASP A 290 -8.28 -38.80 41.20
N THR A 291 -8.07 -39.70 40.22
CA THR A 291 -7.64 -41.08 40.52
C THR A 291 -7.48 -41.96 39.27
N ARG A 292 -6.32 -42.64 39.25
CA ARG A 292 -5.98 -44.01 38.83
C ARG A 292 -6.27 -44.55 37.42
N ILE A 293 -5.14 -44.93 36.83
CA ILE A 293 -4.85 -46.06 35.94
C ILE A 293 -5.38 -47.38 36.53
N ASP A 294 -6.03 -48.22 35.71
CA ASP A 294 -5.62 -49.62 35.48
C ASP A 294 -6.44 -50.31 34.37
N ARG A 295 -5.70 -51.01 33.50
CA ARG A 295 -6.04 -51.95 32.40
C ARG A 295 -6.37 -51.38 31.02
#